data_AF-A0A1D9LMM5-F1
#
_entry.id   AF-A0A1D9LMM5-F1
#
_cell.length_a   1.000
_cell.length_b   1.000
_cell.length_c   1.000
_cell.angle_alpha   90.00
_cell.angle_beta   90.00
_cell.angle_gamma   90.00
#
_symmetry.space_group_name_H-M   'P 1'
#
loop_
_entity.id
_entity.type
_entity.pdbx_description
1 polymer ?
#
loop_
_entity_poly.entity_id
_entity_poly.type
_entity_poly.pdbx_seq_one_letter_code
_entity_poly.pdbx_strand_id
1 'polypeptide(L)'
;MYDDGRVFLVAGYWAKLKKAFSAASVYVIADTATVASSLAKRCMPQFQPAGVMSLAEVRRYVNYMNRIAVGDEACLTQEGVAFGDDRHLPAERVFVVVGFSKTHAPDRNPVVNFVVARSDAEAAVLQQGAMPSLSVSGVVDLARLTELLYRMERVATGEVPALKEHGVIR
;
A
#
# COMPACT_ATOMS: atom_id res chain seq x y z
N MET A 1 -6.68 -17.83 -15.90
CA MET A 1 -6.75 -16.48 -15.31
C MET A 1 -6.90 -16.70 -13.80
N TYR A 2 -5.89 -16.31 -13.00
CA TYR A 2 -5.94 -16.56 -11.56
C TYR A 2 -6.85 -15.51 -10.90
N ASP A 3 -7.73 -16.00 -10.04
CA ASP A 3 -8.83 -15.30 -9.37
C ASP A 3 -8.46 -13.87 -8.93
N ASP A 4 -9.21 -12.88 -9.41
CA ASP A 4 -8.97 -11.42 -9.36
C ASP A 4 -8.79 -10.80 -7.94
N GLY A 5 -8.90 -11.61 -6.88
CA GLY A 5 -8.90 -11.14 -5.49
C GLY A 5 -7.81 -11.72 -4.58
N ARG A 6 -6.95 -12.62 -5.06
CA ARG A 6 -6.11 -13.46 -4.19
C ARG A 6 -4.59 -13.24 -4.30
N VAL A 7 -4.18 -12.19 -5.00
CA VAL A 7 -2.76 -11.80 -5.09
C VAL A 7 -2.40 -10.92 -3.90
N PHE A 8 -1.38 -11.33 -3.17
CA PHE A 8 -0.81 -10.61 -2.05
C PHE A 8 0.66 -10.28 -2.31
N LEU A 9 1.07 -9.06 -2.01
CA LEU A 9 2.47 -8.71 -1.83
C LEU A 9 2.78 -8.86 -0.33
N VAL A 10 3.65 -9.82 0.01
CA VAL A 10 4.18 -9.98 1.36
C VAL A 10 5.55 -9.30 1.41
N ALA A 11 5.71 -8.31 2.28
CA ALA A 11 6.93 -7.52 2.41
C ALA A 11 7.67 -7.82 3.72
N GLY A 12 8.99 -7.91 3.65
CA GLY A 12 9.86 -8.17 4.81
C GLY A 12 9.97 -7.01 5.81
N TYR A 13 9.42 -5.83 5.48
CA TYR A 13 9.40 -4.66 6.37
C TYR A 13 8.22 -3.72 6.06
N TRP A 14 7.13 -3.80 6.84
CA TRP A 14 5.89 -3.03 6.62
C TRP A 14 5.90 -1.64 7.21
N ALA A 15 6.80 -1.39 8.19
CA ALA A 15 6.98 -0.08 8.81
C ALA A 15 7.49 1.00 7.84
N LYS A 16 7.62 0.68 6.55
CA LYS A 16 7.85 1.63 5.47
C LYS A 16 7.17 1.11 4.19
N LEU A 17 5.99 1.62 3.83
CA LEU A 17 5.46 1.52 2.43
C LEU A 17 6.55 1.81 1.38
N LYS A 18 7.58 2.61 1.72
CA LYS A 18 8.80 2.84 0.94
C LYS A 18 9.49 1.56 0.41
N LYS A 19 9.30 0.41 1.06
CA LYS A 19 9.98 -0.86 0.72
C LYS A 19 9.07 -1.95 0.17
N ALA A 20 7.78 -1.67 -0.08
CA ALA A 20 6.94 -2.54 -0.92
C ALA A 20 7.53 -2.69 -2.35
N PHE A 21 8.47 -1.81 -2.71
CA PHE A 21 9.27 -1.82 -3.94
C PHE A 21 10.69 -2.41 -3.75
N SER A 22 11.01 -2.96 -2.58
CA SER A 22 12.34 -3.51 -2.31
C SER A 22 12.47 -4.96 -2.79
N ALA A 23 13.70 -5.38 -3.11
CA ALA A 23 14.06 -6.73 -3.53
C ALA A 23 13.67 -7.86 -2.54
N ALA A 24 13.22 -7.51 -1.33
CA ALA A 24 12.74 -8.44 -0.31
C ALA A 24 11.21 -8.45 -0.22
N SER A 25 10.50 -8.36 -1.35
CA SER A 25 9.04 -8.49 -1.40
C SER A 25 8.68 -9.70 -2.26
N VAL A 26 7.66 -10.44 -1.84
CA VAL A 26 7.29 -11.71 -2.47
C VAL A 26 5.81 -11.66 -2.85
N TYR A 27 5.51 -11.99 -4.10
CA TYR A 27 4.14 -12.17 -4.54
C TYR A 27 3.64 -13.55 -4.15
N VAL A 28 2.44 -13.60 -3.60
CA VAL A 28 1.83 -14.83 -3.08
C VAL A 28 0.37 -14.87 -3.52
N ILE A 29 -0.05 -15.99 -4.10
CA ILE A 29 -1.46 -16.27 -4.41
C ILE A 29 -2.01 -17.14 -3.27
N ALA A 30 -2.94 -16.58 -2.50
CA ALA A 30 -3.50 -17.22 -1.32
C ALA A 30 -4.93 -16.76 -1.05
N ASP A 31 -5.67 -17.45 -0.18
CA ASP A 31 -7.05 -17.07 0.14
C ASP A 31 -7.12 -15.88 1.11
N THR A 32 -6.09 -15.70 1.94
CA THR A 32 -6.03 -14.65 2.96
C THR A 32 -4.62 -14.12 3.14
N ALA A 33 -4.50 -12.92 3.70
CA ALA A 33 -3.21 -12.32 4.06
C ALA A 33 -2.42 -13.17 5.09
N THR A 34 -3.13 -13.87 5.99
CA THR A 34 -2.54 -14.78 6.97
C THR A 34 -1.92 -16.00 6.29
N VAL A 35 -2.62 -16.60 5.33
CA VAL A 35 -2.10 -17.72 4.52
C VAL A 35 -0.92 -17.25 3.69
N ALA A 36 -1.03 -16.07 3.05
CA ALA A 36 0.05 -15.49 2.27
C ALA A 36 1.34 -15.30 3.11
N SER A 37 1.21 -14.71 4.30
CA SER A 37 2.33 -14.53 5.24
C SER A 37 2.96 -15.84 5.67
N SER A 38 2.12 -16.82 5.99
CA SER A 38 2.56 -18.14 6.47
C SER A 38 3.30 -18.90 5.37
N LEU A 39 2.77 -18.86 4.13
CA LEU A 39 3.39 -19.46 2.96
C LEU A 39 4.74 -18.80 2.65
N ALA A 40 4.82 -17.46 2.68
CA ALA A 40 6.06 -16.74 2.47
C ALA A 40 7.14 -17.13 3.50
N LYS A 41 6.80 -17.23 4.80
CA LYS A 41 7.73 -17.71 5.84
C LYS A 41 8.17 -19.15 5.60
N ARG A 42 7.26 -20.03 5.22
CA ARG A 42 7.56 -21.45 5.00
C ARG A 42 8.50 -21.67 3.82
N CYS A 43 8.25 -20.97 2.70
CA CYS A 43 9.07 -21.08 1.50
C CYS A 43 10.40 -20.33 1.63
N MET A 44 10.47 -19.31 2.49
CA MET A 44 11.67 -18.51 2.74
C MET A 44 11.86 -18.32 4.25
N PRO A 45 12.44 -19.27 4.98
CA PRO A 45 12.55 -19.22 6.46
C PRO A 45 13.32 -18.00 7.00
N GLN A 46 14.26 -17.48 6.22
CA GLN A 46 15.01 -16.25 6.50
C GLN A 46 14.20 -14.97 6.25
N PHE A 47 13.07 -15.09 5.56
CA PHE A 47 12.17 -13.98 5.29
C PHE A 47 11.32 -13.68 6.52
N GLN A 48 11.32 -12.42 6.94
CA GLN A 48 10.56 -11.94 8.10
C GLN A 48 9.41 -11.05 7.61
N PRO A 49 8.25 -11.61 7.20
CA PRO A 49 7.10 -10.79 6.85
C PRO A 49 6.77 -9.82 7.95
N ALA A 50 6.75 -8.56 7.58
CA ALA A 50 6.34 -7.49 8.46
C ALA A 50 4.97 -6.94 8.04
N GLY A 51 4.51 -7.23 6.82
CA GLY A 51 3.15 -6.92 6.41
C GLY A 51 2.81 -7.32 4.98
N VAL A 52 1.54 -7.14 4.66
CA VAL A 52 0.89 -7.75 3.51
C VAL A 52 -0.10 -6.78 2.90
N MET A 53 -0.11 -6.69 1.57
CA MET A 53 -1.11 -5.93 0.82
C MET A 53 -1.72 -6.79 -0.27
N SER A 54 -3.04 -6.79 -0.39
CA SER A 54 -3.75 -7.43 -1.49
C SER A 54 -3.80 -6.55 -2.74
N LEU A 55 -3.93 -7.17 -3.91
CA LEU A 55 -4.19 -6.49 -5.18
C LEU A 55 -5.46 -5.62 -5.08
N ALA A 56 -6.49 -6.12 -4.41
CA ALA A 56 -7.74 -5.38 -4.19
C ALA A 56 -7.52 -4.10 -3.36
N GLU A 57 -6.67 -4.13 -2.34
CA GLU A 57 -6.30 -2.92 -1.58
C GLU A 57 -5.57 -1.91 -2.45
N VAL A 58 -4.56 -2.35 -3.22
CA VAL A 58 -3.83 -1.46 -4.13
C VAL A 58 -4.77 -0.83 -5.15
N ARG A 59 -5.66 -1.61 -5.78
CA ARG A 59 -6.67 -1.10 -6.72
C ARG A 59 -7.54 -0.01 -6.07
N ARG A 60 -8.04 -0.25 -4.84
CA ARG A 60 -8.85 0.73 -4.11
C ARG A 60 -8.08 2.02 -3.85
N TYR A 61 -6.84 1.94 -3.40
CA TYR A 61 -6.01 3.11 -3.10
C TYR A 61 -5.69 3.90 -4.37
N VAL A 62 -5.29 3.24 -5.46
CA VAL A 62 -5.03 3.90 -6.76
C VAL A 62 -6.29 4.60 -7.25
N ASN A 63 -7.46 3.95 -7.22
CA ASN A 63 -8.72 4.56 -7.64
C ASN A 63 -9.08 5.80 -6.81
N TYR A 64 -8.91 5.73 -5.48
CA TYR A 64 -9.17 6.86 -4.60
C TYR A 64 -8.20 8.03 -4.86
N MET A 65 -6.91 7.73 -5.00
CA MET A 65 -5.88 8.72 -5.28
C MET A 65 -6.04 9.36 -6.67
N ASN A 66 -6.51 8.61 -7.67
CA ASN A 66 -6.86 9.17 -8.97
C ASN A 66 -8.03 10.15 -8.86
N ARG A 67 -9.06 9.84 -8.06
CA ARG A 67 -10.19 10.76 -7.81
C ARG A 67 -9.72 12.03 -7.12
N ILE A 68 -8.79 11.96 -6.17
CA ILE A 68 -8.13 13.16 -5.62
C ILE A 68 -7.37 13.93 -6.72
N ALA A 69 -6.61 13.23 -7.55
CA ALA A 69 -5.78 13.86 -8.57
C ALA A 69 -6.58 14.65 -9.61
N VAL A 70 -7.79 14.20 -9.94
CA VAL A 70 -8.71 14.91 -10.85
C VAL A 70 -9.63 15.90 -10.14
N GLY A 71 -9.56 15.99 -8.81
CA GLY A 71 -10.37 16.93 -8.01
C GLY A 71 -11.77 16.41 -7.65
N ASP A 72 -12.05 15.12 -7.74
CA ASP A 72 -13.37 14.52 -7.43
C ASP A 72 -13.54 14.11 -5.94
N GLU A 73 -12.48 14.20 -5.14
CA GLU A 73 -12.45 13.68 -3.78
C GLU A 73 -11.61 14.55 -2.85
N ALA A 74 -12.02 14.66 -1.59
CA ALA A 74 -11.32 15.47 -0.59
C ALA A 74 -10.06 14.78 -0.06
N CYS A 75 -9.07 15.58 0.33
CA CYS A 75 -7.83 15.06 0.93
C CYS A 75 -7.22 16.05 1.94
N LEU A 76 -6.30 15.53 2.74
CA LEU A 76 -5.51 16.38 3.63
C LEU A 76 -4.43 17.13 2.83
N THR A 77 -4.23 18.39 3.14
CA THR A 77 -3.24 19.30 2.54
C THR A 77 -2.55 20.11 3.64
N GLN A 78 -1.54 20.91 3.29
CA GLN A 78 -0.91 21.82 4.25
C GLN A 78 -1.88 22.88 4.81
N GLU A 79 -2.90 23.25 4.05
CA GLU A 79 -3.90 24.26 4.43
C GLU A 79 -5.10 23.65 5.19
N GLY A 80 -5.06 22.35 5.51
CA GLY A 80 -6.17 21.61 6.11
C GLY A 80 -6.78 20.62 5.11
N VAL A 81 -8.09 20.41 5.17
CA VAL A 81 -8.79 19.54 4.21
C VAL A 81 -9.26 20.37 3.04
N ALA A 82 -8.87 19.99 1.82
CA ALA A 82 -9.36 20.61 0.60
C ALA A 82 -10.39 19.70 -0.07
N PHE A 83 -11.49 20.29 -0.52
CA PHE A 83 -12.47 19.66 -1.39
C PHE A 83 -12.17 20.05 -2.85
N GLY A 84 -12.66 19.25 -3.79
CA GLY A 84 -12.44 19.46 -5.20
C GLY A 84 -12.91 20.82 -5.72
N ASP A 85 -11.99 21.62 -6.26
CA ASP A 85 -12.25 22.79 -7.09
C ASP A 85 -11.28 22.75 -8.29
N ASP A 86 -11.67 22.16 -9.42
CA ASP A 86 -11.05 22.10 -10.79
C ASP A 86 -9.51 22.02 -10.94
N ARG A 87 -8.76 21.77 -9.87
CA ARG A 87 -7.30 21.76 -9.83
C ARG A 87 -6.80 20.33 -9.99
N HIS A 88 -6.48 19.98 -11.22
CA HIS A 88 -5.76 18.74 -11.51
C HIS A 88 -4.40 18.74 -10.79
N LEU A 89 -4.05 17.62 -10.17
CA LEU A 89 -2.81 17.43 -9.43
C LEU A 89 -1.91 16.39 -10.11
N PRO A 90 -0.59 16.63 -10.18
CA PRO A 90 0.35 15.60 -10.60
C PRO A 90 0.34 14.38 -9.67
N ALA A 91 0.53 13.19 -10.23
CA ALA A 91 0.49 11.93 -9.49
C ALA A 91 1.54 11.88 -8.35
N GLU A 92 2.72 12.45 -8.58
CA GLU A 92 3.80 12.57 -7.59
C GLU A 92 3.44 13.47 -6.39
N ARG A 93 2.30 14.17 -6.42
CA ARG A 93 1.83 15.00 -5.31
C ARG A 93 0.75 14.34 -4.46
N VAL A 94 0.14 13.24 -4.94
CA VAL A 94 -0.92 12.54 -4.20
C VAL A 94 -0.31 11.34 -3.51
N PHE A 95 -0.42 11.29 -2.19
CA PHE A 95 0.17 10.26 -1.34
C PHE A 95 -0.89 9.52 -0.55
N VAL A 96 -0.75 8.21 -0.44
CA VAL A 96 -1.42 7.43 0.61
C VAL A 96 -0.45 7.26 1.76
N VAL A 97 -0.94 7.54 2.96
CA VAL A 97 -0.20 7.48 4.21
C VAL A 97 -0.88 6.46 5.12
N VAL A 98 -0.10 5.50 5.59
CA VAL A 98 -0.55 4.45 6.50
C VAL A 98 0.08 4.68 7.86
N GLY A 99 -0.74 4.84 8.88
CA GLY A 99 -0.33 5.05 10.26
C GLY A 99 -0.97 4.06 11.23
N PHE A 100 -0.39 3.95 12.42
CA PHE A 100 -0.91 3.13 13.53
C PHE A 100 -0.94 3.96 14.80
N SER A 101 -1.93 3.70 15.66
CA SER A 101 -1.99 4.35 16.97
C SER A 101 -0.75 4.03 17.82
N LYS A 102 -0.16 5.06 18.44
CA LYS A 102 0.95 4.94 19.39
C LYS A 102 0.51 4.40 20.76
N THR A 103 -0.77 4.59 21.11
CA THR A 103 -1.30 4.37 22.47
C THR A 103 -2.37 3.27 22.55
N HIS A 104 -2.58 2.48 21.48
CA HIS A 104 -3.52 1.35 21.48
C HIS A 104 -2.90 0.03 21.01
N ALA A 105 -3.35 -1.07 21.63
CA ALA A 105 -3.11 -2.48 21.30
C ALA A 105 -4.47 -3.18 21.16
N PRO A 106 -4.59 -4.45 20.73
CA PRO A 106 -3.80 -5.29 19.83
C PRO A 106 -4.45 -5.40 18.42
N ASP A 107 -5.63 -4.81 18.22
CA ASP A 107 -6.39 -4.85 16.96
C ASP A 107 -5.91 -3.73 16.03
N ARG A 108 -4.73 -3.97 15.45
CA ARG A 108 -3.94 -3.05 14.61
C ARG A 108 -4.59 -2.74 13.26
N ASN A 109 -5.81 -2.22 13.22
CA ASN A 109 -6.32 -1.67 11.97
C ASN A 109 -5.47 -0.44 11.61
N PRO A 110 -4.78 -0.45 10.46
CA PRO A 110 -4.06 0.73 10.01
C PRO A 110 -5.05 1.87 9.78
N VAL A 111 -4.66 3.08 10.18
CA VAL A 111 -5.32 4.29 9.72
C VAL A 111 -4.71 4.65 8.38
N VAL A 112 -5.55 4.71 7.35
CA VAL A 112 -5.14 5.07 6.00
C VAL A 112 -5.71 6.44 5.68
N ASN A 113 -4.83 7.39 5.39
CA ASN A 113 -5.17 8.74 4.99
C ASN A 113 -4.56 9.06 3.63
N PHE A 114 -5.20 9.95 2.90
CA PHE A 114 -4.72 10.43 1.61
C PHE A 114 -4.36 11.91 1.75
N VAL A 115 -3.18 12.26 1.25
CA VAL A 115 -2.56 13.56 1.50
C VAL A 115 -1.99 14.09 0.19
N VAL A 116 -2.18 15.38 -0.06
CA VAL A 116 -1.46 16.10 -1.11
C VAL A 116 -0.24 16.77 -0.51
N ALA A 117 0.94 16.42 -1.02
CA ALA A 117 2.23 16.90 -0.55
C ALA A 117 3.20 17.05 -1.73
N ARG A 118 4.40 17.59 -1.49
CA ARG A 118 5.49 17.66 -2.48
C ARG A 118 6.51 16.54 -2.30
N SER A 119 6.43 15.78 -1.20
CA SER A 119 7.38 14.71 -0.90
C SER A 119 6.83 13.72 0.14
N ASP A 120 7.43 12.54 0.21
CA ASP A 120 7.18 11.54 1.26
C ASP A 120 7.32 12.13 2.68
N ALA A 121 8.29 13.03 2.88
CA ALA A 121 8.57 13.64 4.18
C ALA A 121 7.47 14.62 4.58
N GLU A 122 7.04 15.46 3.65
CA GLU A 122 5.94 16.40 3.88
C GLU A 122 4.63 15.64 4.13
N ALA A 123 4.31 14.62 3.34
CA ALA A 123 3.12 13.79 3.57
C ALA A 123 3.12 13.13 4.97
N ALA A 124 4.27 12.63 5.43
CA ALA A 124 4.40 12.08 6.78
C ALA A 124 4.19 13.14 7.88
N VAL A 125 4.76 14.34 7.70
CA VAL A 125 4.60 15.45 8.64
C VAL A 125 3.15 15.93 8.70
N LEU A 126 2.50 16.09 7.55
CA LEU A 126 1.08 16.47 7.49
C LEU A 126 0.19 15.45 8.21
N GLN A 127 0.41 14.16 7.98
CA GLN A 127 -0.32 13.11 8.67
C GLN A 127 -0.12 13.17 10.20
N GLN A 128 1.12 13.34 10.65
CA GLN A 128 1.42 13.42 12.09
C GLN A 128 0.89 14.70 12.72
N GLY A 129 0.87 15.82 11.98
CA GLY A 129 0.28 17.07 12.43
C GLY A 129 -1.23 16.95 12.62
N ALA A 130 -1.92 16.30 11.67
CA ALA A 130 -3.36 16.05 11.76
C ALA A 130 -3.73 15.01 12.83
N MET A 131 -2.88 14.01 13.05
CA MET A 131 -3.11 12.93 14.01
C MET A 131 -1.83 12.62 14.83
N PRO A 132 -1.50 13.41 15.86
CA PRO A 132 -0.23 13.30 16.61
C PRO A 132 -0.03 11.96 17.34
N SER A 133 -1.14 11.31 17.68
CA SER A 133 -1.16 9.98 18.30
C SER A 133 -0.80 8.85 17.33
N LEU A 134 -0.64 9.11 16.03
CA LEU A 134 -0.22 8.10 15.07
C LEU A 134 1.29 8.05 14.88
N SER A 135 1.81 6.83 14.73
CA SER A 135 3.11 6.54 14.14
C SER A 135 2.91 6.25 12.66
N VAL A 136 3.62 6.98 11.79
CA VAL A 136 3.56 6.76 10.33
C VAL A 136 4.38 5.51 10.00
N SER A 137 3.70 4.52 9.44
CA SER A 137 4.26 3.24 9.01
C SER A 137 4.50 3.20 7.50
N GLY A 138 3.96 4.13 6.73
CA GLY A 138 4.25 4.16 5.31
C GLY A 138 3.68 5.37 4.61
N VAL A 139 4.40 5.78 3.56
CA VAL A 139 3.99 6.79 2.61
C VAL A 139 4.36 6.27 1.21
N VAL A 140 3.45 6.42 0.25
CA VAL A 140 3.71 6.14 -1.17
C VAL A 140 2.87 7.07 -2.05
N ASP A 141 3.49 7.60 -3.10
CA ASP A 141 2.81 8.43 -4.10
C ASP A 141 1.99 7.60 -5.10
N LEU A 142 1.08 8.26 -5.81
CA LEU A 142 0.19 7.64 -6.81
C LEU A 142 0.99 6.96 -7.93
N ALA A 143 2.08 7.56 -8.41
CA ALA A 143 2.85 7.02 -9.52
C ALA A 143 3.47 5.66 -9.16
N ARG A 144 4.13 5.58 -8.01
CA ARG A 144 4.71 4.33 -7.48
C ARG A 144 3.62 3.31 -7.18
N LEU A 145 2.50 3.72 -6.59
CA LEU A 145 1.43 2.78 -6.28
C LEU A 145 0.76 2.21 -7.54
N THR A 146 0.65 3.01 -8.60
CA THR A 146 0.18 2.58 -9.92
C THR A 146 1.15 1.58 -10.56
N GLU A 147 2.46 1.81 -10.43
CA GLU A 147 3.46 0.83 -10.87
C GLU A 147 3.33 -0.50 -10.12
N LEU A 148 3.11 -0.46 -8.80
CA LEU A 148 2.87 -1.67 -8.01
C LEU A 148 1.60 -2.40 -8.48
N LEU A 149 0.51 -1.65 -8.72
CA LEU A 149 -0.73 -2.21 -9.24
C LEU A 149 -0.46 -2.99 -10.53
N TYR A 150 0.19 -2.36 -11.50
CA TYR A 150 0.53 -2.99 -12.77
C TYR A 150 1.32 -4.29 -12.59
N ARG A 151 2.33 -4.29 -11.71
CA ARG A 151 3.11 -5.51 -11.42
C ARG A 151 2.26 -6.61 -10.79
N MET A 152 1.39 -6.29 -9.83
CA MET A 152 0.51 -7.27 -9.19
C MET A 152 -0.54 -7.83 -10.16
N GLU A 153 -1.00 -7.03 -11.12
CA GLU A 153 -1.90 -7.50 -12.18
C GLU A 153 -1.20 -8.49 -13.11
N ARG A 154 0.07 -8.24 -13.44
CA ARG A 154 0.89 -9.22 -14.19
C ARG A 154 1.12 -10.52 -13.43
N VAL A 155 1.17 -10.48 -12.10
CA VAL A 155 1.15 -11.72 -11.29
C VAL A 155 -0.18 -12.44 -11.42
N ALA A 156 -1.31 -11.71 -11.39
CA ALA A 156 -2.64 -12.30 -11.55
C ALA A 156 -2.85 -12.97 -12.92
N THR A 157 -2.23 -12.41 -13.97
CA THR A 157 -2.26 -13.00 -15.32
C THR A 157 -1.28 -14.16 -15.50
N GLY A 158 -0.33 -14.35 -14.57
CA GLY A 158 0.71 -15.39 -14.64
C GLY A 158 1.92 -14.98 -15.49
N GLU A 159 2.14 -13.69 -15.71
CA GLU A 159 3.33 -13.19 -16.41
C GLU A 159 4.52 -12.97 -15.47
N VAL A 160 4.26 -12.86 -14.17
CA VAL A 160 5.27 -12.67 -13.11
C VAL A 160 5.13 -13.78 -12.08
N PRO A 161 6.22 -14.43 -11.66
CA PRO A 161 6.15 -15.54 -10.73
C PRO A 161 5.56 -15.18 -9.35
N ALA A 162 4.86 -16.14 -8.76
CA ALA A 162 4.28 -16.03 -7.42
C ALA A 162 4.37 -17.34 -6.64
N LEU A 163 4.43 -17.25 -5.31
CA LEU A 163 4.27 -18.41 -4.43
C LEU A 163 2.79 -18.83 -4.35
N LYS A 164 2.53 -20.13 -4.35
CA LYS A 164 1.24 -20.75 -4.01
C LYS A 164 1.49 -21.99 -3.13
N GLU A 165 0.47 -22.51 -2.46
CA GLU A 165 0.60 -23.70 -1.61
C GLU A 165 1.23 -24.92 -2.33
N HIS A 166 1.01 -25.02 -3.64
CA HIS A 166 1.53 -26.12 -4.48
C HIS A 166 2.91 -25.82 -5.10
N GLY A 167 3.60 -24.75 -4.69
CA GLY A 167 4.91 -24.35 -5.22
C GLY A 167 4.90 -22.98 -5.89
N VAL A 168 5.91 -22.70 -6.71
CA VAL A 168 6.01 -21.43 -7.45
C VAL A 168 5.27 -21.54 -8.79
N ILE A 169 4.35 -20.62 -9.07
CA ILE A 169 3.72 -20.47 -10.38
C ILE A 169 4.58 -19.49 -11.19
N ARG A 170 4.91 -19.87 -12.44
CA ARG A 170 5.73 -19.07 -13.35
C ARG A 170 4.86 -18.20 -14.24
#